data_AF-A0A259KIL9-F1
#
_entry.id   AF-A0A259KIL9-F1
#
_cell.length_a   1.000
_cell.length_b   1.000
_cell.length_c   1.000
_cell.angle_alpha   90.00
_cell.angle_beta   90.00
_cell.angle_gamma   90.00
#
_symmetry.space_group_name_H-M   'P 1'
#
loop_
_entity.id
_entity.type
_entity.pdbx_description
1 polymer ?
#
loop_
_entity_poly.entity_id
_entity_poly.type
_entity_poly.pdbx_seq_one_letter_code
_entity_poly.pdbx_strand_id
1 'polypeptide(L)'
;MNNSTLHIQLNTTPEQVLRLQALQLAFAEVCNALGPVVRDTRCWNRVTLHHLTYRSLRERFPNVGSQMVCNAIYSVSRTCRVIFQSPASPFNIQRMVGKTLPVLQFLPSAPVYFDRHTLSISKGVMSMFTMDGRMRFELNLGQEDQLRFQEQKLQEIVLRSVGEQFTLSFSFSMDAKADAEAAVGDASLWPEYVVVRSDEADVSLDAAVMNPPSRLDVSFGVSP
;
A
#
# COMPACT_ATOMS: atom_id res chain seq x y z
N MET A 1 -20.70 -3.63 -9.53
CA MET A 1 -20.40 -4.13 -8.17
C MET A 1 -19.51 -3.08 -7.51
N ASN A 2 -20.11 -2.06 -6.90
CA ASN A 2 -19.35 -0.92 -6.37
C ASN A 2 -19.00 -1.21 -4.91
N ASN A 3 -17.76 -1.64 -4.67
CA ASN A 3 -17.18 -1.64 -3.34
C ASN A 3 -17.15 -0.17 -2.85
N SER A 4 -18.07 0.21 -1.96
CA SER A 4 -18.19 1.60 -1.54
C SER A 4 -17.05 1.92 -0.58
N THR A 5 -16.09 2.71 -1.04
CA THR A 5 -14.96 3.18 -0.23
C THR A 5 -15.32 4.53 0.38
N LEU A 6 -15.18 4.67 1.70
CA LEU A 6 -15.32 5.95 2.39
C LEU A 6 -13.95 6.60 2.53
N HIS A 7 -13.80 7.85 2.09
CA HIS A 7 -12.57 8.62 2.26
C HIS A 7 -12.79 9.73 3.27
N ILE A 8 -11.91 9.80 4.27
CA ILE A 8 -11.94 10.83 5.31
C ILE A 8 -10.60 11.55 5.35
N GLN A 9 -10.64 12.85 5.06
CA GLN A 9 -9.51 13.74 5.23
C GLN A 9 -9.28 13.99 6.73
N LEU A 10 -8.04 13.83 7.19
CA LEU A 10 -7.71 14.06 8.60
C LEU A 10 -7.43 15.54 8.85
N ASN A 11 -8.14 16.09 9.84
CA ASN A 11 -7.82 17.39 10.42
C ASN A 11 -6.63 17.20 11.37
N THR A 12 -5.43 17.53 10.91
CA THR A 12 -4.17 17.26 11.61
C THR A 12 -3.57 18.54 12.18
N THR A 13 -2.95 18.44 13.36
CA THR A 13 -2.01 19.46 13.84
C THR A 13 -0.62 19.27 13.22
N PRO A 14 0.26 20.28 13.23
CA PRO A 14 1.62 20.12 12.72
C PRO A 14 2.40 18.97 13.38
N GLU A 15 2.21 18.75 14.68
CA GLU A 15 2.81 17.62 15.39
C GLU A 15 2.28 16.27 14.86
N GLN A 16 0.98 16.16 14.61
CA GLN A 16 0.38 14.96 14.04
C GLN A 16 0.88 14.70 12.61
N VAL A 17 1.06 15.74 11.79
CA VAL A 17 1.66 15.62 10.45
C VAL A 17 3.04 14.98 10.54
N LEU A 18 3.93 15.49 11.40
CA LEU A 18 5.28 14.94 11.59
C LEU A 18 5.25 13.48 12.03
N ARG A 19 4.35 13.12 12.95
CA ARG A 19 4.19 11.75 13.44
C ARG A 19 3.64 10.80 12.37
N LEU A 20 2.71 11.26 11.54
CA LEU A 20 2.18 10.46 10.42
C LEU A 20 3.23 10.27 9.33
N GLN A 21 4.04 11.29 9.02
CA GLN A 21 5.17 11.17 8.11
C GLN A 21 6.23 10.18 8.63
N ALA A 22 6.58 10.28 9.91
CA ALA A 22 7.50 9.33 10.55
C ALA A 22 6.97 7.90 10.52
N LEU A 23 5.66 7.71 10.71
CA LEU A 23 5.00 6.42 10.55
C LEU A 23 5.11 5.89 9.13
N GLN A 24 4.82 6.69 8.09
CA GLN A 24 4.94 6.24 6.70
C GLN A 24 6.38 5.84 6.35
N LEU A 25 7.35 6.66 6.78
CA LEU A 25 8.78 6.38 6.56
C LEU A 25 9.19 5.04 7.20
N ALA A 26 8.93 4.88 8.50
CA ALA A 26 9.27 3.66 9.22
C ALA A 26 8.55 2.43 8.62
N PHE A 27 7.29 2.58 8.21
CA PHE A 27 6.54 1.52 7.56
C PHE A 27 7.14 1.13 6.20
N ALA A 28 7.54 2.11 5.39
CA ALA A 28 8.21 1.89 4.11
C ALA A 28 9.56 1.18 4.30
N GLU A 29 10.32 1.51 5.34
CA GLU A 29 11.58 0.83 5.67
C GLU A 29 11.39 -0.66 6.01
N VAL A 30 10.35 -1.00 6.78
CA VAL A 30 9.99 -2.40 7.04
C VAL A 30 9.58 -3.12 5.76
N CYS A 31 8.77 -2.48 4.90
CA CYS A 31 8.39 -3.01 3.60
C CYS A 31 9.62 -3.24 2.70
N ASN A 32 10.58 -2.33 2.69
CA ASN A 32 11.81 -2.43 1.90
C ASN A 32 12.74 -3.53 2.41
N ALA A 33 12.76 -3.81 3.71
CA ALA A 33 13.49 -4.94 4.27
C ALA A 33 12.93 -6.30 3.82
N LEU A 34 11.65 -6.37 3.46
CA LEU A 34 11.01 -7.58 2.91
C LEU A 34 11.32 -7.78 1.43
N GLY A 35 11.66 -6.72 0.68
CA GLY A 35 11.88 -6.77 -0.78
C GLY A 35 12.88 -7.85 -1.22
N PRO A 36 14.11 -7.89 -0.67
CA PRO A 36 15.08 -8.94 -0.97
C PRO A 36 14.59 -10.34 -0.61
N VAL A 37 13.88 -10.51 0.52
CA VAL A 37 13.34 -11.82 0.91
C VAL A 37 12.32 -12.31 -0.11
N VAL A 38 11.42 -11.44 -0.57
CA VAL A 38 10.44 -11.79 -1.61
C VAL A 38 11.16 -12.16 -2.91
N ARG A 39 12.18 -11.40 -3.31
CA ARG A 39 12.97 -11.70 -4.51
C ARG A 39 13.59 -13.10 -4.44
N ASP A 40 14.30 -13.37 -3.34
CA ASP A 40 15.14 -14.56 -3.19
C ASP A 40 14.28 -15.82 -2.99
N THR A 41 13.15 -15.70 -2.28
CA THR A 41 12.27 -16.83 -1.96
C THR A 41 11.10 -16.99 -2.93
N ARG A 42 10.80 -15.95 -3.73
CA ARG A 42 9.58 -15.85 -4.56
C ARG A 42 8.30 -16.07 -3.75
N CYS A 43 8.32 -15.76 -2.46
CA CYS A 43 7.20 -15.97 -1.55
C CYS A 43 6.56 -14.64 -1.14
N TRP A 44 5.26 -14.50 -1.39
CA TRP A 44 4.44 -13.38 -0.92
C TRP A 44 3.06 -13.84 -0.43
N ASN A 45 2.92 -15.12 -0.09
CA ASN A 45 1.79 -15.56 0.72
C ASN A 45 1.97 -14.96 2.12
N ARG A 46 0.98 -14.20 2.59
CA ARG A 46 1.08 -13.45 3.86
C ARG A 46 1.51 -14.31 5.04
N VAL A 47 0.91 -15.50 5.20
CA VAL A 47 1.15 -16.37 6.35
C VAL A 47 2.56 -16.95 6.29
N THR A 48 2.94 -17.48 5.13
CA THR A 48 4.28 -18.03 4.92
C THR A 48 5.34 -16.93 5.08
N LEU A 49 5.17 -15.77 4.43
CA LEU A 49 6.10 -14.65 4.52
C LEU A 49 6.24 -14.15 5.97
N HIS A 50 5.16 -14.15 6.75
CA HIS A 50 5.21 -13.82 8.18
C HIS A 50 6.11 -14.79 8.94
N HIS A 51 5.93 -16.10 8.77
CA HIS A 51 6.79 -17.08 9.44
C HIS A 51 8.27 -16.93 9.07
N LEU A 52 8.58 -16.61 7.81
CA LEU A 52 9.96 -16.41 7.36
C LEU A 52 10.62 -15.17 7.97
N THR A 53 9.87 -14.08 8.19
CA THR A 53 10.46 -12.74 8.37
C THR A 53 10.13 -12.06 9.68
N TYR A 54 9.06 -12.45 10.38
CA TYR A 54 8.56 -11.70 11.52
C TYR A 54 9.62 -11.50 12.62
N ARG A 55 10.35 -12.55 12.98
CA ARG A 55 11.37 -12.47 14.04
C ARG A 55 12.50 -11.51 13.66
N SER A 56 13.08 -11.67 12.49
CA SER A 56 14.20 -10.83 12.03
C SER A 56 13.76 -9.38 11.85
N LEU A 57 12.52 -9.13 11.41
CA LEU A 57 11.97 -7.77 11.35
C LEU A 57 11.80 -7.16 12.74
N ARG A 58 11.34 -7.92 13.73
CA ARG A 58 11.21 -7.42 15.12
C ARG A 58 12.57 -7.13 15.76
N GLU A 59 13.59 -7.91 15.43
CA GLU A 59 14.97 -7.67 15.87
C GLU A 59 15.58 -6.44 15.18
N ARG A 60 15.36 -6.27 13.86
CA ARG A 60 15.89 -5.16 13.06
C ARG A 60 15.17 -3.83 13.32
N PHE A 61 13.88 -3.88 13.59
CA PHE A 61 13.02 -2.70 13.81
C PHE A 61 12.36 -2.76 15.19
N PRO A 62 13.13 -2.66 16.29
CA PRO A 62 12.60 -2.85 17.64
C PRO A 62 11.50 -1.84 17.98
N ASN A 63 11.63 -0.61 17.46
CA ASN A 63 10.70 0.51 17.68
C ASN A 63 9.40 0.41 16.86
N VAL A 64 9.33 -0.49 15.86
CA VAL A 64 8.09 -0.71 15.10
C VAL A 64 7.27 -1.78 15.80
N GLY A 65 6.13 -1.40 16.37
CA GLY A 65 5.24 -2.33 17.10
C GLY A 65 4.86 -3.58 16.28
N SER A 66 4.58 -4.70 16.96
CA SER A 66 4.29 -5.99 16.33
C SER A 66 3.18 -5.92 15.29
N GLN A 67 2.12 -5.16 15.57
CA GLN A 67 1.02 -4.97 14.62
C GLN A 67 1.44 -4.23 13.36
N MET A 68 2.33 -3.23 13.46
CA MET A 68 2.84 -2.54 12.27
C MET A 68 3.73 -3.44 11.41
N VAL A 69 4.52 -4.32 12.02
CA VAL A 69 5.26 -5.35 11.28
C VAL A 69 4.31 -6.30 10.55
N CYS A 70 3.24 -6.77 11.21
CA CYS A 70 2.21 -7.59 10.57
C CYS A 70 1.52 -6.87 9.40
N ASN A 71 1.25 -5.58 9.55
CA ASN A 71 0.64 -4.75 8.50
C ASN A 71 1.59 -4.50 7.32
N ALA A 72 2.89 -4.36 7.58
CA ALA A 72 3.90 -4.24 6.53
C ALA A 72 3.99 -5.54 5.70
N ILE A 73 4.00 -6.71 6.36
CA ILE A 73 3.95 -8.02 5.68
C ILE A 73 2.70 -8.13 4.80
N TYR A 74 1.55 -7.70 5.32
CA TYR A 74 0.31 -7.65 4.54
C TYR A 74 0.43 -6.71 3.32
N SER A 75 0.95 -5.49 3.50
CA SER A 75 1.13 -4.50 2.43
C SER A 75 2.05 -5.00 1.32
N VAL A 76 3.18 -5.63 1.69
CA VAL A 76 4.10 -6.24 0.73
C VAL A 76 3.43 -7.40 0.00
N SER A 77 2.75 -8.30 0.72
CA SER A 77 2.04 -9.42 0.11
C SER A 77 1.01 -8.94 -0.92
N ARG A 78 0.19 -7.94 -0.56
CA ARG A 78 -0.82 -7.35 -1.45
C ARG A 78 -0.20 -6.67 -2.66
N THR A 79 0.86 -5.90 -2.47
CA THR A 79 1.58 -5.22 -3.56
C THR A 79 2.25 -6.21 -4.51
N CYS A 80 2.83 -7.30 -3.98
CA CYS A 80 3.40 -8.38 -4.79
C CYS A 80 2.35 -9.09 -5.65
N ARG A 81 1.11 -9.24 -5.16
CA ARG A 81 0.01 -9.78 -5.99
C ARG A 81 -0.29 -8.86 -7.17
N VAL A 82 -0.35 -7.55 -6.94
CA VAL A 82 -0.57 -6.57 -8.03
C VAL A 82 0.57 -6.64 -9.05
N ILE A 83 1.83 -6.60 -8.60
CA ILE A 83 2.99 -6.52 -9.50
C ILE A 83 3.34 -7.87 -10.13
N PHE A 84 3.30 -8.97 -9.39
CA PHE A 84 3.77 -10.27 -9.87
C PHE A 84 2.64 -11.23 -10.29
N GLN A 85 1.37 -10.94 -10.01
CA GLN A 85 0.26 -11.82 -10.42
C GLN A 85 -0.73 -11.17 -11.39
N SER A 86 -0.76 -9.84 -11.54
CA SER A 86 -1.61 -9.19 -12.53
C SER A 86 -1.21 -9.60 -13.96
N PRO A 87 -2.14 -10.08 -14.81
CA PRO A 87 -1.81 -10.48 -16.18
C PRO A 87 -1.22 -9.36 -17.03
N ALA A 88 -1.63 -8.11 -16.77
CA ALA A 88 -1.15 -6.91 -17.46
C ALA A 88 0.24 -6.46 -17.00
N SER A 89 0.74 -6.99 -15.87
CA SER A 89 2.06 -6.58 -15.36
C SER A 89 3.20 -7.13 -16.23
N PRO A 90 4.20 -6.29 -16.58
CA PRO A 90 5.41 -6.75 -17.25
C PRO A 90 6.22 -7.72 -16.39
N PHE A 91 6.08 -7.64 -15.06
CA PHE A 91 6.77 -8.52 -14.11
C PHE A 91 5.91 -9.70 -13.65
N ASN A 92 4.82 -10.01 -14.37
CA ASN A 92 4.01 -11.17 -14.05
C ASN A 92 4.89 -12.42 -13.89
N ILE A 93 4.61 -13.22 -12.87
CA ILE A 93 5.44 -14.35 -12.45
C ILE A 93 5.66 -15.38 -13.56
N GLN A 94 4.68 -15.55 -14.47
CA GLN A 94 4.78 -16.45 -15.61
C GLN A 94 5.81 -15.95 -16.65
N ARG A 95 6.03 -14.63 -16.73
CA ARG A 95 7.06 -14.00 -17.58
C ARG A 95 8.44 -13.98 -16.91
N MET A 96 8.48 -14.16 -15.59
CA MET A 96 9.68 -14.13 -14.76
C MET A 96 10.23 -15.52 -14.43
N VAL A 97 9.77 -16.57 -15.11
CA VAL A 97 10.29 -17.94 -14.93
C VAL A 97 11.75 -17.99 -15.38
N GLY A 98 12.61 -18.57 -14.54
CA GLY A 98 14.06 -18.63 -14.78
C GLY A 98 14.81 -17.30 -14.62
N LYS A 99 14.11 -16.20 -14.28
CA LYS A 99 14.71 -14.88 -14.04
C LYS A 99 14.66 -14.51 -12.57
N THR A 100 15.65 -13.74 -12.13
CA THR A 100 15.63 -13.09 -10.81
C THR A 100 14.46 -12.10 -10.75
N LEU A 101 13.69 -12.11 -9.67
CA LEU A 101 12.64 -11.11 -9.49
C LEU A 101 13.28 -9.73 -9.24
N PRO A 102 12.68 -8.65 -9.73
CA PRO A 102 13.12 -7.33 -9.31
C PRO A 102 12.78 -7.11 -7.83
N VAL A 103 13.55 -6.26 -7.17
CA VAL A 103 13.28 -5.81 -5.80
C VAL A 103 12.24 -4.70 -5.85
N LEU A 104 11.20 -4.82 -5.03
CA LEU A 104 10.20 -3.77 -4.85
C LEU A 104 10.70 -2.76 -3.81
N GLN A 105 10.85 -1.52 -4.23
CA GLN A 105 11.22 -0.40 -3.36
C GLN A 105 9.99 0.48 -3.11
N PHE A 106 9.46 0.41 -1.89
CA PHE A 106 8.40 1.29 -1.38
C PHE A 106 8.96 2.69 -1.11
N LEU A 107 8.25 3.69 -1.61
CA LEU A 107 8.59 5.10 -1.39
C LEU A 107 8.29 5.52 0.06
N PRO A 108 8.96 6.56 0.59
CA PRO A 108 8.71 7.06 1.96
C PRO A 108 7.26 7.46 2.24
N SER A 109 6.52 7.88 1.21
CA SER A 109 5.09 8.22 1.29
C SER A 109 4.17 7.03 1.02
N ALA A 110 4.68 5.79 1.04
CA ALA A 110 3.89 4.61 0.79
C ALA A 110 2.66 4.54 1.72
N PRO A 111 1.54 4.02 1.21
CA PRO A 111 0.33 3.88 2.00
C PRO A 111 0.54 2.92 3.17
N VAL A 112 0.05 3.31 4.35
CA VAL A 112 0.07 2.48 5.55
C VAL A 112 -1.26 1.76 5.65
N TYR A 113 -1.20 0.43 5.65
CA TYR A 113 -2.37 -0.43 5.82
C TYR A 113 -2.60 -0.65 7.31
N PHE A 114 -3.86 -0.52 7.73
CA PHE A 114 -4.28 -0.82 9.09
C PHE A 114 -5.23 -2.00 9.09
N ASP A 115 -5.18 -2.75 10.18
CA ASP A 115 -6.17 -3.77 10.50
C ASP A 115 -7.18 -3.21 11.51
N ARG A 116 -8.21 -3.99 11.81
CA ARG A 116 -9.23 -3.62 12.80
C ARG A 116 -8.67 -3.46 14.22
N HIS A 117 -7.55 -4.08 14.55
CA HIS A 117 -6.97 -4.02 15.89
C HIS A 117 -6.13 -2.76 16.11
N THR A 118 -5.68 -2.14 15.02
CA THR A 118 -4.83 -0.95 15.01
C THR A 118 -5.61 0.35 14.82
N LEU A 119 -6.91 0.27 14.54
CA LEU A 119 -7.81 1.43 14.43
C LEU A 119 -9.14 1.16 15.13
N SER A 120 -9.58 2.10 15.96
CA SER A 120 -10.90 2.07 16.61
C SER A 120 -11.62 3.40 16.42
N ILE A 121 -12.91 3.35 16.11
CA ILE A 121 -13.79 4.52 16.00
C ILE A 121 -14.85 4.43 17.09
N SER A 122 -15.00 5.49 17.88
CA SER A 122 -16.03 5.59 18.92
C SER A 122 -16.44 7.04 19.11
N LYS A 123 -17.75 7.30 19.16
CA LYS A 123 -18.32 8.64 19.43
C LYS A 123 -17.73 9.75 18.53
N GLY A 124 -17.55 9.47 17.24
CA GLY A 124 -16.96 10.44 16.30
C GLY A 124 -15.46 10.67 16.48
N VAL A 125 -14.79 9.94 17.37
CA VAL A 125 -13.33 10.00 17.52
C VAL A 125 -12.72 8.72 16.98
N MET A 126 -11.72 8.87 16.12
CA MET A 126 -10.89 7.78 15.67
C MET A 126 -9.59 7.75 16.46
N SER A 127 -9.22 6.57 16.93
CA SER A 127 -7.93 6.32 17.54
C SER A 127 -7.15 5.31 16.71
N MET A 128 -5.95 5.69 16.29
CA MET A 128 -5.10 4.91 15.40
C MET A 128 -3.75 4.65 16.04
N PHE A 129 -3.26 3.42 15.95
CA PHE A 129 -1.91 3.05 16.39
C PHE A 129 -0.85 3.68 15.49
N THR A 130 0.20 4.20 16.11
CA THR A 130 1.32 4.92 15.48
C THR A 130 2.62 4.50 16.17
N MET A 131 3.77 5.02 15.73
CA MET A 131 5.08 4.60 16.25
C MET A 131 5.24 4.78 17.77
N ASP A 132 4.65 5.83 18.32
CA ASP A 132 4.80 6.28 19.71
C ASP A 132 3.51 6.16 20.53
N GLY A 133 2.57 5.31 20.09
CA GLY A 133 1.30 5.07 20.79
C GLY A 133 0.10 5.34 19.90
N ARG A 134 -1.04 5.74 20.50
CA ARG A 134 -2.26 6.00 19.74
C ARG A 134 -2.48 7.49 19.52
N MET A 135 -2.58 7.89 18.25
CA MET A 135 -3.10 9.21 17.88
C MET A 135 -4.62 9.21 17.84
N ARG A 136 -5.23 10.36 18.12
CA ARG A 136 -6.68 10.56 18.05
C ARG A 136 -6.99 11.68 17.06
N PHE A 137 -8.06 11.47 16.29
CA PHE A 137 -8.56 12.43 15.31
C PHE A 137 -10.07 12.52 15.48
N GLU A 138 -10.59 13.73 15.45
CA GLU A 138 -12.02 13.95 15.35
C GLU A 138 -12.46 13.62 13.92
N LEU A 139 -13.43 12.71 13.81
CA LEU A 139 -14.08 12.39 12.56
C LEU A 139 -15.46 13.07 12.56
N ASN A 140 -15.67 13.98 11.62
CA ASN A 140 -16.98 14.54 11.33
C ASN A 140 -17.79 13.54 10.48
N LEU A 141 -18.13 12.39 11.07
CA LEU A 141 -18.93 11.36 10.39
C LEU A 141 -20.40 11.74 10.38
N GLY A 142 -21.01 11.79 9.20
CA GLY A 142 -22.46 11.85 9.06
C GLY A 142 -23.14 10.58 9.60
N GLN A 143 -24.45 10.65 9.83
CA GLN A 143 -25.23 9.53 10.40
C GLN A 143 -25.16 8.27 9.53
N GLU A 144 -25.16 8.43 8.20
CA GLU A 144 -25.03 7.32 7.26
C GLU A 144 -23.68 6.59 7.38
N ASP A 145 -22.57 7.33 7.46
CA ASP A 145 -21.25 6.72 7.62
C ASP A 145 -21.07 6.05 8.99
N GLN A 146 -21.67 6.61 10.04
CA GLN A 146 -21.69 5.96 11.36
C GLN A 146 -22.42 4.62 11.32
N LEU A 147 -23.56 4.55 10.62
CA LEU A 147 -24.28 3.29 10.41
C LEU A 147 -23.45 2.30 9.61
N ARG A 148 -22.75 2.73 8.56
CA ARG A 148 -21.85 1.87 7.78
C ARG A 148 -20.77 1.22 8.64
N PHE A 149 -20.15 1.97 9.55
CA PHE A 149 -19.16 1.41 10.48
C PHE A 149 -19.74 0.39 11.48
N GLN A 150 -21.04 0.47 11.78
CA GLN A 150 -21.72 -0.45 12.71
C GLN A 150 -22.24 -1.70 12.00
N GLU A 151 -22.82 -1.54 10.81
CA GLU A 151 -23.55 -2.60 10.10
C GLU A 151 -22.68 -3.36 9.10
N GLN A 152 -21.65 -2.72 8.53
CA GLN A 152 -20.84 -3.32 7.46
C GLN A 152 -19.50 -3.82 7.99
N LYS A 153 -19.04 -4.96 7.45
CA LYS A 153 -17.73 -5.52 7.79
C LYS A 153 -16.63 -4.70 7.11
N LEU A 154 -15.86 -3.98 7.91
CA LEU A 154 -14.64 -3.29 7.48
C LEU A 154 -13.60 -4.31 7.00
N GLN A 155 -13.14 -4.14 5.76
CA GLN A 155 -12.20 -5.02 5.06
C GLN A 155 -10.79 -4.44 5.02
N GLU A 156 -10.68 -3.16 4.68
CA GLU A 156 -9.39 -2.52 4.49
C GLU A 156 -9.43 -1.09 4.99
N ILE A 157 -8.34 -0.67 5.61
CA ILE A 157 -8.12 0.69 6.08
C ILE A 157 -6.77 1.13 5.54
N VAL A 158 -6.72 2.26 4.87
CA VAL A 158 -5.46 2.75 4.33
C VAL A 158 -5.26 4.24 4.50
N LEU A 159 -4.12 4.61 5.07
CA LEU A 159 -3.64 5.98 5.15
C LEU A 159 -2.84 6.33 3.92
N ARG A 160 -3.15 7.47 3.30
CA ARG A 160 -2.38 8.08 2.21
C ARG A 160 -2.05 9.52 2.58
N SER A 161 -1.03 10.05 1.93
CA SER A 161 -0.66 11.47 2.00
C SER A 161 -0.50 12.06 0.62
N VAL A 162 -0.84 13.35 0.50
CA VAL A 162 -0.46 14.22 -0.61
C VAL A 162 0.12 15.49 0.02
N GLY A 163 1.44 15.62 0.00
CA GLY A 163 2.13 16.63 0.81
C GLY A 163 1.90 16.38 2.31
N GLU A 164 1.41 17.40 3.02
CA GLU A 164 1.08 17.32 4.45
C GLU A 164 -0.38 16.91 4.71
N GLN A 165 -1.18 16.72 3.65
CA GLN A 165 -2.56 16.30 3.81
C GLN A 165 -2.68 14.79 3.87
N PHE A 166 -3.26 14.29 4.96
CA PHE A 166 -3.52 12.86 5.16
C PHE A 166 -4.98 12.50 4.97
N THR A 167 -5.22 11.33 4.38
CA THR A 167 -6.55 10.78 4.13
C THR A 167 -6.58 9.31 4.52
N LEU A 168 -7.62 8.91 5.26
CA LEU A 168 -7.94 7.51 5.51
C LEU A 168 -9.04 7.04 4.57
N SER A 169 -8.82 5.87 3.99
CA SER A 169 -9.79 5.20 3.11
C SER A 169 -10.25 3.93 3.79
N PHE A 170 -11.57 3.72 3.85
CA PHE A 170 -12.21 2.57 4.49
C PHE A 170 -13.01 1.80 3.44
N SER A 171 -12.63 0.55 3.21
CA SER A 171 -13.32 -0.35 2.30
C SER A 171 -14.18 -1.32 3.10
N PHE A 172 -15.45 -1.45 2.72
CA PHE A 172 -16.44 -2.31 3.40
C PHE A 172 -16.88 -3.44 2.46
N SER A 173 -17.00 -4.67 2.97
CA SER A 173 -17.63 -5.75 2.19
C SER A 173 -19.14 -5.78 2.41
N MET A 174 -19.88 -6.05 1.34
CA MET A 174 -21.32 -6.31 1.40
C MET A 174 -21.69 -7.71 1.93
N ASP A 175 -20.76 -8.69 1.97
CA ASP A 175 -21.03 -10.06 2.45
C ASP A 175 -20.09 -10.55 3.55
N ALA A 176 -20.65 -11.16 4.59
CA ALA A 176 -19.93 -11.73 5.73
C ALA A 176 -19.17 -13.05 5.42
N LYS A 177 -19.19 -13.53 4.17
CA LYS A 177 -18.72 -14.87 3.76
C LYS A 177 -17.83 -14.89 2.52
N ALA A 178 -16.99 -13.87 2.35
CA ALA A 178 -15.83 -13.96 1.45
C ALA A 178 -14.56 -14.03 2.31
N ASP A 179 -13.90 -15.18 2.29
CA ASP A 179 -12.57 -15.36 2.86
C ASP A 179 -11.59 -14.33 2.29
N ALA A 180 -10.65 -13.91 3.13
CA ALA A 180 -9.76 -12.76 2.99
C ALA A 180 -8.71 -12.86 1.86
N GLU A 181 -8.98 -13.60 0.79
CA GLU A 181 -8.10 -13.75 -0.36
C GLU A 181 -8.64 -13.11 -1.65
N ALA A 182 -9.92 -12.70 -1.67
CA ALA A 182 -10.60 -12.19 -2.86
C ALA A 182 -10.90 -10.67 -2.87
N ALA A 183 -10.26 -9.86 -2.03
CA ALA A 183 -10.32 -8.40 -2.17
C ALA A 183 -9.12 -7.89 -2.98
N VAL A 184 -9.04 -8.25 -4.25
CA VAL A 184 -8.24 -7.49 -5.21
C VAL A 184 -9.19 -6.48 -5.88
N GLY A 185 -9.61 -5.49 -5.08
CA GLY A 185 -10.27 -4.31 -5.61
C GLY A 185 -9.28 -3.57 -6.51
N ASP A 186 -9.58 -3.60 -7.81
CA ASP A 186 -8.80 -3.02 -8.91
C ASP A 186 -7.32 -3.42 -8.98
N ALA A 187 -7.07 -4.70 -9.30
CA ALA A 187 -5.75 -5.25 -9.66
C ALA A 187 -5.13 -4.62 -10.93
N SER A 188 -5.82 -3.66 -11.56
CA SER A 188 -5.49 -3.13 -12.89
C SER A 188 -4.60 -1.89 -12.83
N LEU A 189 -4.51 -1.22 -11.68
CA LEU A 189 -3.72 0.00 -11.53
C LEU A 189 -2.34 -0.29 -10.93
N TRP A 190 -1.30 0.16 -11.64
CA TRP A 190 0.09 0.09 -11.17
C TRP A 190 0.27 0.94 -9.90
N PRO A 191 0.89 0.42 -8.83
CA PRO A 191 1.08 1.17 -7.60
C PRO A 191 2.15 2.26 -7.78
N GLU A 192 1.74 3.52 -7.80
CA GLU A 192 2.63 4.68 -7.91
C GLU A 192 3.60 4.85 -6.73
N TYR A 193 3.33 4.18 -5.61
CA TYR A 193 4.15 4.23 -4.39
C TYR A 193 5.27 3.18 -4.37
N VAL A 194 5.48 2.42 -5.45
CA VAL A 194 6.53 1.40 -5.56
C VAL A 194 7.37 1.64 -6.82
N VAL A 195 8.69 1.63 -6.63
CA VAL A 195 9.67 1.56 -7.71
C VAL A 195 10.18 0.14 -7.82
N VAL A 196 10.16 -0.40 -9.03
CA VAL A 196 10.68 -1.74 -9.32
C VAL A 196 12.15 -1.62 -9.73
N ARG A 197 13.05 -2.22 -8.95
CA ARG A 197 14.49 -2.20 -9.21
C ARG A 197 14.94 -3.57 -9.68
N SER A 198 15.37 -3.66 -10.94
CA SER A 198 16.09 -4.83 -11.45
C SER A 198 17.51 -4.81 -10.92
N ASP A 199 18.11 -5.98 -10.73
CA ASP A 199 19.55 -6.08 -10.47
C ASP A 199 20.30 -5.60 -11.72
N GLU A 200 21.33 -4.75 -11.55
CA GLU A 200 22.08 -4.11 -12.64
C GLU A 200 22.87 -5.11 -13.52
N ALA A 201 22.84 -6.40 -13.19
CA ALA A 201 23.52 -7.45 -13.96
C ALA A 201 22.81 -7.85 -15.27
N ASP A 202 21.61 -7.34 -15.56
CA ASP A 202 20.81 -7.72 -16.74
C ASP A 202 20.37 -6.50 -17.58
N VAL A 203 21.19 -5.44 -17.64
CA VAL A 203 21.00 -4.34 -18.60
C VAL A 203 21.47 -4.79 -19.98
N SER A 204 20.66 -5.61 -20.62
CA SER A 204 20.66 -5.82 -22.07
C SER A 204 19.28 -6.28 -22.51
N LEU A 205 18.28 -5.42 -22.32
CA LEU A 205 17.01 -5.46 -23.05
C LEU A 205 16.44 -4.05 -23.17
N ASP A 206 16.73 -3.46 -24.33
CA ASP A 206 15.91 -2.51 -25.10
C ASP A 206 15.44 -1.22 -24.43
N ALA A 207 16.24 -0.17 -24.64
CA ALA A 207 15.91 1.24 -24.45
C ALA A 207 14.78 1.77 -25.39
N ALA A 208 13.79 0.95 -25.74
CA ALA A 208 12.72 1.31 -26.68
C ALA A 208 11.33 1.47 -26.04
N VAL A 209 11.17 1.28 -24.72
CA VAL A 209 9.86 1.39 -24.04
C VAL A 209 9.89 2.43 -22.92
N MET A 210 10.39 3.63 -23.20
CA MET A 210 10.30 4.78 -22.29
C MET A 210 10.03 6.06 -23.09
N ASN A 211 8.80 6.18 -23.61
CA ASN A 211 7.99 7.41 -23.59
C ASN A 211 6.72 7.22 -24.46
N PRO A 212 5.51 7.49 -23.95
CA PRO A 212 4.35 7.67 -24.82
C PRO A 212 4.56 8.93 -25.67
N PRO A 213 4.11 8.98 -26.94
CA PRO A 213 4.28 10.15 -27.77
C PRO A 213 3.47 11.31 -27.17
N SER A 214 4.18 12.36 -26.78
CA SER A 214 3.61 13.68 -26.48
C SER A 214 2.83 14.17 -27.70
N ARG A 215 1.53 14.40 -27.53
CA ARG A 215 0.72 15.18 -28.49
C ARG A 215 1.09 16.65 -28.38
N LEU A 216 0.92 17.35 -29.52
CA LEU A 216 1.12 18.77 -29.83
C LEU A 216 2.53 19.00 -30.44
N ASP A 217 2.70 19.56 -31.63
CA ASP A 217 2.01 20.74 -32.15
C ASP A 217 1.79 20.77 -33.67
N VAL A 218 0.75 21.53 -34.02
CA VAL A 218 0.36 21.99 -35.34
C VAL A 218 1.44 22.90 -35.92
N SER A 219 1.81 22.72 -37.18
CA SER A 219 2.51 23.76 -37.96
C SER A 219 1.95 23.80 -39.36
N PHE A 220 1.11 24.81 -39.59
CA PHE A 220 0.72 25.30 -40.90
C PHE A 220 1.92 25.98 -41.57
N GLY A 221 2.05 25.79 -42.88
CA GLY A 221 2.59 26.81 -43.78
C GLY A 221 3.76 26.35 -44.62
N VAL A 222 3.50 26.07 -45.91
CA VAL A 222 4.35 26.52 -47.02
C VAL A 222 3.48 26.80 -48.25
N SER A 223 3.46 28.07 -48.65
CA SER A 223 3.33 28.58 -50.03
C SER A 223 4.67 29.25 -50.35
N PRO A 224 5.10 29.43 -51.62
CA PRO A 224 4.30 29.75 -52.81
C PRO A 224 4.21 28.66 -53.87
#